data_AF-A0A5C7K1N1-F1
#
_entry.id   AF-A0A5C7K1N1-F1
#
_cell.length_a   1.000
_cell.length_b   1.000
_cell.length_c   1.000
_cell.angle_alpha   90.00
_cell.angle_beta   90.00
_cell.angle_gamma   90.00
#
_symmetry.space_group_name_H-M   'P 1'
#
loop_
_entity.id
_entity.type
_entity.pdbx_description
1 polymer ?
#
loop_
_entity_poly.entity_id
_entity_poly.type
_entity_poly.pdbx_seq_one_letter_code
_entity_poly.pdbx_strand_id
1 'polypeptide(L)' 'PKDFIASQREIETVARGAGFFIPEYEAKKENWKNAMLNLKGVLDKYGIPFPAIPEVGITGEEIRDVDLEDIIPVF' A
#
# COMPACT_ATOMS: atom_id res chain seq x y z
N PRO A 1 -10.69 4.88 3.23
CA PRO A 1 -11.46 4.25 2.14
C PRO A 1 -12.90 3.92 2.56
N LYS A 2 -13.85 4.04 1.63
CA LYS A 2 -15.26 3.70 1.87
C LYS A 2 -15.49 2.19 1.95
N ASP A 3 -14.64 1.41 1.30
CA ASP A 3 -14.73 -0.07 1.24
C ASP A 3 -14.03 -0.76 2.42
N PHE A 4 -13.48 0.02 3.35
CA PHE A 4 -12.85 -0.53 4.54
C PHE A 4 -13.94 -0.93 5.54
N ILE A 5 -14.00 -2.23 5.87
CA ILE A 5 -15.07 -2.80 6.69
C ILE A 5 -15.09 -2.10 8.05
N ALA A 6 -16.27 -1.65 8.50
CA ALA A 6 -16.41 -0.90 9.75
C ALA A 6 -15.80 -1.64 10.95
N SER A 7 -16.02 -2.95 11.04
CA SER A 7 -15.46 -3.79 12.10
C SER A 7 -13.92 -3.80 12.11
N GLN A 8 -13.26 -3.71 10.96
CA GLN A 8 -11.80 -3.62 10.90
C GLN A 8 -11.29 -2.33 11.56
N ARG A 9 -12.01 -1.20 11.42
CA ARG A 9 -11.62 0.07 12.08
C ARG A 9 -11.75 -0.03 13.59
N GLU A 10 -12.83 -0.66 14.05
CA GLU A 10 -13.09 -0.88 15.46
C GLU A 10 -12.03 -1.79 16.08
N ILE A 11 -11.68 -2.90 15.40
CA ILE A 11 -10.63 -3.82 15.83
C ILE A 11 -9.29 -3.09 15.97
N GLU A 12 -8.91 -2.28 14.99
CA GLU A 12 -7.66 -1.50 15.06
C GLU A 12 -7.64 -0.51 16.23
N THR A 13 -8.80 0.09 16.53
CA THR A 13 -8.95 1.03 17.64
C THR A 13 -8.75 0.33 18.98
N VAL A 14 -9.41 -0.83 19.16
CA VAL A 14 -9.25 -1.65 20.36
C VAL A 14 -7.81 -2.15 20.50
N ALA A 15 -7.21 -2.66 19.43
CA ALA A 15 -5.83 -3.16 19.45
C ALA A 15 -4.83 -2.05 19.78
N ARG A 16 -5.03 -0.83 19.27
CA ARG A 16 -4.21 0.33 19.63
C ARG A 16 -4.36 0.68 21.11
N GLY A 17 -5.58 0.70 21.63
CA GLY A 17 -5.85 0.92 23.05
C GLY A 17 -5.25 -0.15 23.97
N ALA A 18 -5.12 -1.38 23.48
CA ALA A 18 -4.47 -2.48 24.19
C ALA A 18 -2.93 -2.48 24.10
N GLY A 19 -2.32 -1.51 23.41
CA GLY A 19 -0.86 -1.39 23.32
C GLY A 19 -0.20 -2.23 22.22
N PHE A 20 -0.95 -2.69 21.21
CA PHE A 20 -0.37 -3.39 20.05
C PHE A 20 0.33 -2.47 19.04
N PHE A 21 0.47 -1.18 19.35
CA PHE A 21 1.15 -0.18 18.51
C PHE A 21 0.67 -0.13 17.05
N ILE A 22 -0.62 -0.43 16.80
CA ILE A 22 -1.21 -0.37 15.46
C ILE A 22 -1.20 1.08 14.98
N PRO A 23 -0.54 1.41 13.86
CA PRO A 23 -0.45 2.79 13.38
C PRO A 23 -1.81 3.35 12.96
N GLU A 24 -1.94 4.68 13.00
CA GLU A 24 -3.06 5.40 12.41
C GLU A 24 -2.95 5.45 10.88
N TYR A 25 -4.04 5.85 10.21
CA TYR A 25 -4.14 5.81 8.75
C TYR A 25 -2.98 6.51 8.02
N GLU A 26 -2.61 7.74 8.42
CA GLU A 26 -1.53 8.47 7.76
C GLU A 26 -0.16 7.79 7.96
N ALA A 27 0.10 7.23 9.14
CA ALA A 27 1.31 6.48 9.39
C ALA A 27 1.35 5.17 8.58
N LYS A 28 0.21 4.48 8.42
CA LYS A 28 0.10 3.32 7.53
C LYS A 28 0.39 3.68 6.07
N LYS A 29 -0.19 4.80 5.60
CA LYS A 29 0.01 5.30 4.24
C LYS A 29 1.48 5.59 3.98
N GLU A 30 2.14 6.26 4.91
CA GLU A 30 3.58 6.59 4.80
C GLU A 30 4.45 5.31 4.85
N ASN A 31 4.16 4.38 5.75
CA ASN A 31 4.87 3.10 5.81
C ASN A 31 4.73 2.31 4.50
N TRP A 32 3.52 2.27 3.93
CA TRP A 32 3.27 1.60 2.66
C TRP A 32 4.02 2.26 1.50
N LYS A 33 4.00 3.60 1.42
CA LYS A 33 4.77 4.36 0.43
C LYS A 33 6.27 4.01 0.51
N ASN A 34 6.83 4.00 1.71
CA ASN A 34 8.24 3.66 1.91
C ASN A 34 8.56 2.22 1.51
N ALA A 35 7.67 1.26 1.82
CA ALA A 35 7.80 -0.11 1.36
C ALA A 35 7.80 -0.20 -0.18
N MET A 36 6.94 0.58 -0.84
CA MET A 36 6.86 0.62 -2.30
C MET A 36 8.10 1.23 -2.96
N LEU A 37 8.65 2.29 -2.37
CA LEU A 37 9.92 2.87 -2.83
C LEU A 37 11.10 1.90 -2.66
N ASN A 38 11.11 1.11 -1.59
CA ASN A 38 12.11 0.04 -1.42
C ASN A 38 11.96 -1.05 -2.50
N LEU A 39 10.73 -1.47 -2.81
CA LEU A 39 10.49 -2.42 -3.89
C LEU A 39 10.92 -1.86 -5.25
N LYS A 40 10.63 -0.59 -5.53
CA LYS A 40 11.12 0.10 -6.73
C LYS A 40 12.63 -0.02 -6.85
N GLY A 41 13.37 0.29 -5.78
CA GLY A 41 14.83 0.17 -5.78
C GLY A 41 15.35 -1.27 -6.02
N VAL A 42 14.57 -2.30 -5.68
CA VAL A 42 14.89 -3.70 -6.02
C VAL A 42 14.66 -3.97 -7.51
N LEU A 43 13.54 -3.51 -8.06
CA LEU A 43 13.17 -3.70 -9.47
C LEU A 43 14.08 -2.94 -10.43
N ASP A 44 14.53 -1.73 -10.04
CA ASP A 44 15.46 -0.91 -10.80
C ASP A 44 16.78 -1.67 -11.11
N LYS A 45 17.23 -2.57 -10.22
CA LYS A 45 18.43 -3.39 -10.44
C LYS A 45 18.30 -4.38 -11.60
N TYR A 46 17.07 -4.78 -11.91
CA TYR A 46 16.76 -5.73 -12.97
C TYR A 46 16.23 -5.04 -14.23
N GLY A 47 16.20 -3.70 -14.25
CA GLY A 47 15.63 -2.93 -15.36
C GLY A 47 14.13 -3.14 -15.55
N ILE A 48 13.42 -3.54 -14.48
CA ILE A 48 11.98 -3.76 -14.53
C ILE A 48 11.29 -2.42 -14.24
N PRO A 49 10.41 -1.92 -15.13
CA PRO A 49 9.74 -0.65 -14.93
C PRO A 49 8.82 -0.70 -13.71
N PHE A 50 8.82 0.38 -12.92
CA PHE A 50 7.97 0.52 -11.75
C PHE A 50 6.72 1.36 -12.10
N PRO A 51 5.51 0.92 -11.73
CA PRO A 51 4.29 1.68 -12.03
C PRO A 51 4.23 3.02 -11.31
N ALA A 52 3.63 4.01 -11.94
CA ALA A 52 3.17 5.21 -11.25
C ALA A 52 2.05 4.85 -10.27
N ILE A 53 2.11 5.37 -9.04
CA ILE A 53 1.06 5.23 -8.03
C ILE A 53 0.71 6.63 -7.48
N PRO A 54 -0.12 7.41 -8.20
CA PRO A 54 -0.41 8.81 -7.86
C PRO A 54 -1.06 9.01 -6.49
N GLU A 55 -1.84 8.05 -6.01
CA GLU A 55 -2.58 8.10 -4.74
C GLU A 55 -1.66 8.27 -3.52
N VAL A 56 -0.40 7.86 -3.67
CA VAL A 56 0.67 8.00 -2.67
C VAL A 56 1.86 8.82 -3.17
N GLY A 57 1.73 9.46 -4.33
CA GLY A 57 2.75 10.34 -4.90
C GLY A 57 4.01 9.62 -5.38
N ILE A 58 3.90 8.37 -5.84
CA ILE A 58 5.02 7.65 -6.46
C ILE A 58 4.99 7.88 -7.97
N THR A 59 6.09 8.40 -8.51
CA THR A 59 6.29 8.58 -9.95
C THR A 59 6.87 7.30 -10.58
N GLY A 60 6.41 6.97 -11.78
CA GLY A 60 6.77 5.76 -12.50
C GLY A 60 6.17 5.75 -13.90
N GLU A 61 6.20 4.59 -14.55
CA GLU A 61 5.56 4.40 -15.86
C GLU A 61 4.06 4.14 -15.71
N GLU A 62 3.27 4.67 -16.63
CA GLU A 62 1.85 4.37 -16.70
C GLU A 62 1.67 2.97 -17.31
N ILE A 63 1.44 1.97 -16.47
CA ILE A 63 1.19 0.59 -16.94
C ILE A 63 -0.30 0.49 -17.28
N ARG A 64 -0.60 0.40 -18.58
CA ARG A 64 -1.99 0.34 -19.10
C ARG A 64 -2.49 -1.08 -19.38
N ASP A 65 -1.59 -2.05 -19.41
CA ASP A 65 -1.86 -3.45 -19.78
C ASP A 65 -1.86 -4.36 -18.54
N VAL A 66 -2.67 -4.03 -17.53
CA VAL A 66 -2.91 -4.90 -16.38
C VAL A 66 -4.41 -5.12 -16.24
N ASP A 67 -4.85 -6.33 -16.57
CA ASP A 67 -6.21 -6.75 -16.27
C ASP A 67 -6.32 -7.03 -14.77
N LEU A 68 -7.34 -6.46 -14.13
CA LEU A 68 -7.61 -6.65 -12.69
C LEU A 68 -7.75 -8.13 -12.31
N GLU A 69 -8.07 -8.99 -13.26
CA GLU A 69 -8.18 -10.45 -13.14
C GLU A 69 -6.83 -11.14 -12.92
N ASP A 70 -5.73 -10.54 -13.40
CA ASP A 70 -4.37 -11.05 -13.24
C ASP A 70 -3.72 -10.62 -11.92
N ILE A 71 -4.38 -9.72 -11.17
CA ILE A 71 -3.89 -9.22 -9.89
C ILE A 71 -4.42 -10.13 -8.78
N ILE A 72 -3.54 -10.96 -8.21
CA ILE A 72 -3.88 -11.73 -6.99
C ILE A 72 -3.89 -10.75 -5.81
N PRO A 73 -5.06 -10.50 -5.18
CA PRO A 73 -5.11 -9.59 -4.05
C PRO A 73 -4.44 -10.25 -2.85
N VAL A 74 -3.40 -9.58 -2.32
CA VAL A 74 -2.80 -9.94 -1.03
C VAL A 74 -3.47 -9.06 0.02
N PHE A 75 -4.38 -9.64 0.79
CA PHE A 75 -5.05 -9.01 1.92
C PHE A 75 -4.29 -9.26 3.22
#